data_AF-A0A2V7IGG9-F1
#
_entry.id   AF-A0A2V7IGG9-F1
#
_cell.length_a   1.000
_cell.length_b   1.000
_cell.length_c   1.000
_cell.angle_alpha   90.00
_cell.angle_beta   90.00
_cell.angle_gamma   90.00
#
_symmetry.space_group_name_H-M   'P 1'
#
loop_
_entity.id
_entity.type
_entity.pdbx_description
1 polymer ?
#
loop_
_entity_poly.entity_id
_entity_poly.type
_entity_poly.pdbx_seq_one_letter_code
_entity_poly.pdbx_strand_id
1 'polypeptide(L)'
;MDLYLMVGVGAANAGELVVGGRGIAFVCLEHFTGRANPHTYGLGLAPHLLSLWIAHEAAHAIRYTSPTSRADLRRLVAELRGSYDYWDTGSRATLRELLVNEGAAVAAAQAAAPGFEPWEYFGYARRQFRRCRELDAFLRRVVAPELDQRGLGLRLRYLSGGTRATARLAGGKVLPERSGYYLGLRLVEPYLAEAGIASAVRAAAPDFQKADERALGMQTA
;
A
#
# COMPACT_ATOMS: atom_id res chain seq x y z
N MET A 1 -17.41 -2.10 7.86
CA MET A 1 -16.35 -1.08 7.93
C MET A 1 -17.02 0.20 8.36
N ASP A 2 -16.35 0.95 9.21
CA ASP A 2 -16.79 2.26 9.67
C ASP A 2 -15.85 3.32 9.07
N LEU A 3 -16.40 4.47 8.65
CA LEU A 3 -15.64 5.59 8.11
C LEU A 3 -15.73 6.77 9.08
N TYR A 4 -14.57 7.27 9.50
CA TYR A 4 -14.48 8.40 10.43
C TYR A 4 -13.81 9.60 9.78
N LEU A 5 -14.42 10.76 9.99
CA LEU A 5 -13.83 12.05 9.70
C LEU A 5 -13.25 12.62 11.00
N MET A 6 -11.93 12.72 11.08
CA MET A 6 -11.24 13.25 12.25
C MET A 6 -10.96 14.74 12.05
N VAL A 7 -11.14 15.52 13.12
CA VAL A 7 -10.96 16.97 13.14
C VAL A 7 -10.13 17.35 14.36
N GLY A 8 -8.95 17.92 14.13
CA GLY A 8 -8.07 18.43 15.18
C GLY A 8 -7.34 17.34 15.98
N VAL A 9 -7.31 16.11 15.47
CA VAL A 9 -6.66 14.95 16.08
C VAL A 9 -6.14 14.02 14.97
N GLY A 10 -4.83 13.87 14.86
CA GLY A 10 -4.22 12.95 13.90
C GLY A 10 -2.75 13.24 13.63
N ALA A 11 -1.95 12.20 13.43
CA ALA A 11 -0.53 12.33 13.06
C ALA A 11 -0.26 12.08 11.56
N ALA A 12 -1.28 11.67 10.79
CA ALA A 12 -1.20 11.37 9.37
C ALA A 12 -2.47 11.84 8.64
N ASN A 13 -2.43 11.95 7.31
CA ASN A 13 -3.57 12.34 6.49
C ASN A 13 -4.75 11.39 6.60
N ALA A 14 -4.47 10.11 6.41
CA ALA A 14 -5.45 9.04 6.40
C ALA A 14 -4.80 7.80 7.00
N GLY A 15 -5.62 6.84 7.38
CA GLY A 15 -5.15 5.53 7.78
C GLY A 15 -6.29 4.56 8.01
N GLU A 16 -5.89 3.33 8.26
CA GLU A 16 -6.76 2.23 8.57
C GLU A 16 -6.47 1.67 9.97
N LEU A 17 -7.52 1.16 10.62
CA LEU A 17 -7.43 0.43 11.89
C LEU A 17 -8.34 -0.78 11.84
N VAL A 18 -8.07 -1.74 12.71
CA VAL A 18 -9.04 -2.80 13.04
C VAL A 18 -9.19 -2.85 14.54
N VAL A 19 -10.43 -2.74 15.02
CA VAL A 19 -10.77 -2.80 16.45
C VAL A 19 -11.89 -3.81 16.63
N GLY A 20 -11.65 -4.85 17.42
CA GLY A 20 -12.63 -5.92 17.66
C GLY A 20 -13.09 -6.61 16.37
N GLY A 21 -12.19 -6.75 15.39
CA GLY A 21 -12.47 -7.32 14.07
C GLY A 21 -13.21 -6.39 13.10
N ARG A 22 -13.54 -5.16 13.50
CA ARG A 22 -14.19 -4.18 12.63
C ARG A 22 -13.15 -3.27 11.99
N GLY A 23 -13.12 -3.24 10.66
CA GLY A 23 -12.24 -2.38 9.89
C GLY A 23 -12.73 -0.94 9.94
N ILE A 24 -11.81 -0.02 10.18
CA ILE A 24 -12.02 1.41 10.30
C ILE A 24 -11.14 2.09 9.27
N ALA A 25 -11.72 2.99 8.47
CA ALA A 25 -10.97 3.96 7.68
C ALA A 25 -11.16 5.33 8.31
N PHE A 26 -10.10 6.12 8.40
CA PHE A 26 -10.21 7.49 8.89
C PHE A 26 -9.42 8.47 8.03
N VAL A 27 -9.89 9.71 7.98
CA VAL A 27 -9.19 10.85 7.39
C VAL A 27 -9.13 12.01 8.37
N CYS A 28 -7.96 12.62 8.53
CA CYS A 28 -7.72 13.75 9.41
C CYS A 28 -7.71 15.03 8.60
N LEU A 29 -8.79 15.82 8.69
CA LEU A 29 -8.99 16.99 7.82
C LEU A 29 -7.89 18.04 7.92
N GLU A 30 -7.30 18.22 9.11
CA GLU A 30 -6.22 19.17 9.35
C GLU A 30 -4.94 18.90 8.54
N HIS A 31 -4.79 17.70 7.98
CA HIS A 31 -3.66 17.33 7.13
C HIS A 31 -3.94 17.47 5.64
N PHE A 32 -5.19 17.75 5.25
CA PHE A 32 -5.59 18.00 3.86
C PHE A 32 -5.57 19.49 3.51
N THR A 33 -4.42 20.15 3.66
CA THR A 33 -4.27 21.61 3.49
C THR A 33 -3.44 22.02 2.27
N GLY A 34 -2.86 21.06 1.54
CA GLY A 34 -1.86 21.32 0.49
C GLY A 34 -0.47 21.70 1.03
N ARG A 35 -0.27 21.71 2.37
CA ARG A 35 0.99 22.07 3.02
C ARG A 35 1.37 21.03 4.07
N ALA A 36 2.56 20.46 3.94
CA ALA A 36 3.05 19.49 4.91
C ALA A 36 3.26 20.15 6.29
N ASN A 37 2.84 19.45 7.35
CA ASN A 37 3.06 19.89 8.72
C ASN A 37 4.31 19.19 9.28
N PRO A 38 5.42 19.91 9.54
CA PRO A 38 6.70 19.31 9.95
C PRO A 38 6.66 18.66 11.33
N HIS A 39 5.63 18.91 12.13
CA HIS A 39 5.44 18.31 13.46
C HIS A 39 4.66 16.99 13.44
N THR A 40 4.22 16.54 12.26
CA THR A 40 3.42 15.32 12.08
C THR A 40 3.97 14.49 10.93
N TYR A 41 3.44 13.28 10.76
CA TYR A 41 3.68 12.45 9.58
C TYR A 41 2.72 12.77 8.41
N GLY A 42 1.92 13.84 8.52
CA GLY A 42 1.05 14.33 7.46
C GLY A 42 1.83 14.81 6.24
N LEU A 43 1.41 14.38 5.06
CA LEU A 43 1.97 14.76 3.76
C LEU A 43 1.48 16.14 3.30
N GLY A 44 0.48 16.72 3.95
CA GLY A 44 -0.08 18.00 3.53
C GLY A 44 -0.79 17.91 2.19
N LEU A 45 -1.57 16.85 1.98
CA LEU A 45 -2.27 16.60 0.72
C LEU A 45 -3.29 17.71 0.45
N ALA A 46 -3.60 17.96 -0.82
CA ALA A 46 -4.62 18.94 -1.18
C ALA A 46 -6.03 18.41 -0.84
N PRO A 47 -6.99 19.27 -0.45
CA PRO A 47 -8.35 18.87 -0.07
C PRO A 47 -9.07 18.01 -1.11
N HIS A 48 -8.88 18.27 -2.39
CA HIS A 48 -9.55 17.53 -3.47
C HIS A 48 -9.14 16.05 -3.54
N LEU A 49 -8.05 15.66 -2.86
CA LEU A 49 -7.57 14.28 -2.79
C LEU A 49 -8.32 13.43 -1.76
N LEU A 50 -9.23 13.99 -0.97
CA LEU A 50 -9.93 13.26 0.11
C LEU A 50 -10.59 11.96 -0.37
N SER A 51 -11.33 12.00 -1.48
CA SER A 51 -12.04 10.83 -2.00
C SER A 51 -11.11 9.67 -2.34
N LEU A 52 -9.95 9.98 -2.93
CA LEU A 52 -8.90 9.03 -3.28
C LEU A 52 -8.38 8.33 -2.01
N TRP A 53 -8.07 9.08 -0.96
CA TRP A 53 -7.52 8.49 0.27
C TRP A 53 -8.56 7.73 1.09
N ILE A 54 -9.82 8.18 1.10
CA ILE A 54 -10.92 7.39 1.69
C ILE A 54 -11.02 6.03 1.00
N ALA A 55 -10.94 5.98 -0.33
CA ALA A 55 -10.98 4.73 -1.08
C ALA A 55 -9.76 3.84 -0.81
N HIS A 56 -8.57 4.44 -0.68
CA HIS A 56 -7.34 3.74 -0.31
C HIS A 56 -7.47 3.04 1.05
N GLU A 57 -7.87 3.76 2.08
CA GLU A 57 -8.02 3.20 3.43
C GLU A 57 -9.17 2.20 3.53
N ALA A 58 -10.26 2.44 2.80
CA ALA A 58 -11.37 1.49 2.70
C ALA A 58 -10.91 0.15 2.11
N ALA A 59 -10.01 0.17 1.13
CA ALA A 59 -9.47 -1.04 0.53
C ALA A 59 -8.63 -1.85 1.52
N HIS A 60 -7.80 -1.20 2.34
CA HIS A 60 -7.09 -1.88 3.42
C HIS A 60 -8.07 -2.50 4.43
N ALA A 61 -9.07 -1.73 4.90
CA ALA A 61 -10.07 -2.24 5.82
C ALA A 61 -10.82 -3.48 5.25
N ILE A 62 -11.18 -3.46 3.96
CA ILE A 62 -11.77 -4.62 3.28
C ILE A 62 -10.80 -5.80 3.23
N ARG A 63 -9.54 -5.56 2.84
CA ARG A 63 -8.50 -6.62 2.78
C ARG A 63 -8.32 -7.30 4.13
N TYR A 64 -8.37 -6.53 5.22
CA TYR A 64 -8.10 -7.02 6.58
C TYR A 64 -9.30 -7.71 7.23
N THR A 65 -10.53 -7.31 6.86
CA THR A 65 -11.73 -7.70 7.65
C THR A 65 -12.83 -8.39 6.86
N SER A 66 -12.83 -8.32 5.52
CA SER A 66 -13.85 -8.98 4.70
C SER A 66 -13.84 -10.50 4.95
N PRO A 67 -14.98 -11.15 5.26
CA PRO A 67 -15.03 -12.61 5.49
C PRO A 67 -14.52 -13.44 4.31
N THR A 68 -14.63 -12.89 3.10
CA THR A 68 -14.19 -13.49 1.83
C THR A 68 -12.76 -13.11 1.44
N SER A 69 -12.06 -12.28 2.22
CA SER A 69 -10.66 -11.97 1.96
C SER A 69 -9.79 -13.19 2.24
N ARG A 70 -8.92 -13.48 1.28
CA ARG A 70 -7.89 -14.53 1.33
C ARG A 70 -6.49 -13.94 1.59
N ALA A 71 -6.42 -12.63 1.87
CA ALA A 71 -5.17 -11.95 2.19
C ALA A 71 -4.56 -12.48 3.49
N ASP A 72 -3.23 -12.62 3.53
CA ASP A 72 -2.51 -13.02 4.74
C ASP A 72 -2.70 -12.01 5.87
N LEU A 73 -2.85 -10.72 5.53
CA LEU A 73 -3.12 -9.67 6.53
C LEU A 73 -4.42 -9.89 7.32
N ARG A 74 -5.46 -10.46 6.70
CA ARG A 74 -6.68 -10.83 7.44
C ARG A 74 -6.40 -11.89 8.49
N ARG A 75 -5.61 -12.92 8.15
CA ARG A 75 -5.23 -13.97 9.10
C ARG A 75 -4.41 -13.37 10.25
N LEU A 76 -3.44 -12.50 9.95
CA LEU A 76 -2.62 -11.84 10.98
C LEU A 76 -3.47 -10.97 11.92
N VAL A 77 -4.43 -10.21 11.38
CA VAL A 77 -5.37 -9.43 12.19
C VAL A 77 -6.24 -10.33 13.09
N ALA A 78 -6.70 -11.47 12.58
CA ALA A 78 -7.46 -12.44 13.39
C ALA A 78 -6.61 -13.03 14.53
N GLU A 79 -5.34 -13.34 14.27
CA GLU A 79 -4.39 -13.83 15.27
C GLU A 79 -4.08 -12.78 16.35
N LEU A 80 -4.13 -11.49 15.99
CA LEU A 80 -4.05 -10.36 16.91
C LEU A 80 -5.41 -10.02 17.54
N ARG A 81 -6.28 -11.01 17.73
CA ARG A 81 -7.60 -10.87 18.37
C ARG A 81 -8.49 -9.80 17.72
N GLY A 82 -8.37 -9.65 16.40
CA GLY A 82 -9.15 -8.67 15.64
C GLY A 82 -8.59 -7.25 15.76
N SER A 83 -7.28 -7.11 15.93
CA SER A 83 -6.59 -5.83 15.92
C SER A 83 -5.55 -5.77 14.79
N TYR A 84 -5.42 -4.60 14.18
CA TYR A 84 -4.33 -4.33 13.25
C TYR A 84 -3.22 -3.59 13.99
N ASP A 85 -2.01 -4.14 13.93
CA ASP A 85 -0.80 -3.51 14.47
C ASP A 85 0.23 -3.36 13.34
N TYR A 86 0.67 -2.12 13.11
CA TYR A 86 1.60 -1.77 12.04
C TYR A 86 2.95 -2.50 12.17
N TRP A 87 3.44 -2.69 13.39
CA TRP A 87 4.75 -3.26 13.67
C TRP A 87 4.72 -4.79 13.61
N ASP A 88 3.69 -5.41 14.19
CA ASP A 88 3.51 -6.87 14.18
C ASP A 88 3.26 -7.37 12.75
N THR A 89 2.29 -6.77 12.06
CA THR A 89 2.00 -7.14 10.66
C THR A 89 3.18 -6.86 9.76
N GLY A 90 3.88 -5.75 9.95
CA GLY A 90 5.10 -5.41 9.23
C GLY A 90 6.28 -6.37 9.47
N SER A 91 6.29 -7.05 10.61
CA SER A 91 7.33 -8.04 10.95
C SER A 91 6.99 -9.44 10.44
N ARG A 92 5.69 -9.77 10.35
CA ARG A 92 5.22 -11.15 10.11
C ARG A 92 4.70 -11.40 8.69
N ALA A 93 4.19 -10.39 8.00
CA ALA A 93 3.80 -10.51 6.60
C ALA A 93 5.04 -10.62 5.69
N THR A 94 4.90 -11.31 4.56
CA THR A 94 5.92 -11.28 3.52
C THR A 94 5.97 -9.89 2.89
N LEU A 95 7.12 -9.50 2.33
CA LEU A 95 7.21 -8.25 1.58
C LEU A 95 6.20 -8.22 0.44
N ARG A 96 5.97 -9.35 -0.25
CA ARG A 96 4.97 -9.49 -1.31
C ARG A 96 3.57 -9.12 -0.81
N GLU A 97 3.14 -9.66 0.33
CA GLU A 97 1.84 -9.32 0.91
C GLU A 97 1.74 -7.83 1.24
N LEU A 98 2.80 -7.23 1.79
CA LEU A 98 2.83 -5.81 2.10
C LEU A 98 2.80 -4.91 0.86
N LEU A 99 3.51 -5.28 -0.21
CA LEU A 99 3.48 -4.54 -1.48
C LEU A 99 2.13 -4.68 -2.17
N VAL A 100 1.58 -5.89 -2.22
CA VAL A 100 0.23 -6.14 -2.78
C VAL A 100 -0.83 -5.38 -1.99
N ASN A 101 -0.70 -5.28 -0.67
CA ASN A 101 -1.60 -4.49 0.18
C ASN A 101 -1.69 -3.04 -0.29
N GLU A 102 -0.55 -2.35 -0.43
CA GLU A 102 -0.53 -0.98 -0.94
C GLU A 102 -0.98 -0.91 -2.40
N GLY A 103 -0.54 -1.85 -3.25
CA GLY A 103 -0.91 -1.88 -4.66
C GLY A 103 -2.40 -2.00 -4.89
N ALA A 104 -3.07 -2.86 -4.12
CA ALA A 104 -4.51 -3.07 -4.21
C ALA A 104 -5.28 -1.84 -3.70
N ALA A 105 -4.76 -1.15 -2.69
CA ALA A 105 -5.36 0.08 -2.18
C ALA A 105 -5.22 1.24 -3.19
N VAL A 106 -4.05 1.38 -3.82
CA VAL A 106 -3.82 2.33 -4.93
C VAL A 106 -4.77 2.04 -6.10
N ALA A 107 -4.90 0.77 -6.50
CA ALA A 107 -5.80 0.36 -7.57
C ALA A 107 -7.28 0.62 -7.22
N ALA A 108 -7.68 0.41 -5.96
CA ALA A 108 -9.03 0.71 -5.50
C ALA A 108 -9.31 2.20 -5.52
N ALA A 109 -8.35 3.03 -5.12
CA ALA A 109 -8.44 4.47 -5.22
C ALA A 109 -8.60 4.95 -6.67
N GLN A 110 -7.83 4.38 -7.61
CA GLN A 110 -7.97 4.65 -9.05
C GLN A 110 -9.34 4.29 -9.60
N ALA A 111 -9.92 3.16 -9.16
CA ALA A 111 -11.23 2.71 -9.59
C ALA A 111 -12.38 3.54 -9.00
N ALA A 112 -12.29 3.90 -7.72
CA ALA A 112 -13.37 4.60 -7.01
C ALA A 112 -13.36 6.12 -7.25
N ALA A 113 -12.19 6.70 -7.47
CA ALA A 113 -12.01 8.13 -7.65
C ALA A 113 -11.06 8.40 -8.84
N PRO A 114 -11.51 8.18 -10.09
CA PRO A 114 -10.68 8.40 -11.27
C PRO A 114 -10.47 9.90 -11.56
N GLY A 115 -9.50 10.20 -12.42
CA GLY A 115 -9.27 11.56 -12.95
C GLY A 115 -8.17 12.38 -12.27
N PHE A 116 -7.53 11.85 -11.23
CA PHE A 116 -6.34 12.46 -10.62
C PHE A 116 -5.06 12.16 -11.42
N GLU A 117 -4.03 12.96 -11.17
CA GLU A 117 -2.71 12.74 -11.76
C GLU A 117 -2.09 11.45 -11.20
N PRO A 118 -1.32 10.70 -12.01
CA PRO A 118 -0.82 9.39 -11.60
C PRO A 118 -0.02 9.40 -10.27
N TRP A 119 0.74 10.46 -9.99
CA TRP A 119 1.54 10.56 -8.76
C TRP A 119 0.70 10.81 -7.50
N GLU A 120 -0.51 11.35 -7.64
CA GLU A 120 -1.40 11.67 -6.51
C GLU A 120 -1.91 10.39 -5.84
N TYR A 121 -2.16 9.32 -6.60
CA TYR A 121 -2.55 8.01 -6.07
C TYR A 121 -1.50 7.35 -5.17
N PHE A 122 -0.25 7.77 -5.27
CA PHE A 122 0.83 7.26 -4.42
C PHE A 122 1.19 8.24 -3.28
N GLY A 123 0.54 9.39 -3.21
CA GLY A 123 0.93 10.51 -2.33
C GLY A 123 2.35 11.04 -2.63
N TYR A 124 2.80 10.95 -3.89
CA TYR A 124 4.15 11.35 -4.29
C TYR A 124 4.19 12.78 -4.80
N ALA A 125 5.37 13.40 -4.68
CA ALA A 125 5.71 14.52 -5.56
C ALA A 125 5.92 14.02 -7.00
N ARG A 126 5.58 14.84 -8.00
CA ARG A 126 5.76 14.52 -9.44
C ARG A 126 7.17 14.01 -9.78
N ARG A 127 8.21 14.60 -9.17
CA ARG A 127 9.62 14.19 -9.37
C ARG A 127 9.91 12.79 -8.82
N GLN A 128 9.36 12.44 -7.67
CA GLN A 128 9.51 11.11 -7.06
C GLN A 128 8.84 10.05 -7.93
N PHE A 129 7.62 10.29 -8.39
CA PHE A 129 6.93 9.38 -9.30
C PHE A 129 7.71 9.15 -10.60
N ARG A 130 8.20 10.24 -11.23
CA ARG A 130 9.07 10.14 -12.41
C ARG A 130 10.30 9.27 -12.11
N ARG A 131 10.93 9.46 -10.95
CA ARG A 131 12.10 8.68 -10.55
C ARG A 131 11.78 7.20 -10.34
N CYS A 132 10.63 6.85 -9.76
CA CYS A 132 10.18 5.47 -9.65
C CYS A 132 10.01 4.83 -11.04
N ARG A 133 9.39 5.54 -11.98
CA ARG A 133 9.24 5.06 -13.37
C ARG A 133 10.57 4.86 -14.09
N GLU A 134 11.50 5.81 -13.97
CA GLU A 134 12.85 5.68 -14.54
C GLU A 134 13.61 4.47 -13.97
N LEU A 135 13.29 4.05 -12.76
CA LEU A 135 13.92 2.93 -12.07
C LEU A 135 13.09 1.64 -12.13
N ASP A 136 11.97 1.55 -12.86
CA ASP A 136 11.03 0.43 -12.78
C ASP A 136 11.71 -0.95 -12.89
N ALA A 137 12.45 -1.19 -13.98
CA ALA A 137 13.16 -2.46 -14.19
C ALA A 137 14.19 -2.75 -13.08
N PHE A 138 14.86 -1.70 -12.58
CA PHE A 138 15.78 -1.84 -11.47
C PHE A 138 15.06 -2.21 -10.17
N LEU A 139 13.95 -1.53 -9.84
CA LEU A 139 13.14 -1.76 -8.65
C LEU A 139 12.59 -3.19 -8.63
N ARG A 140 12.04 -3.66 -9.77
CA ARG A 140 11.54 -5.04 -9.92
C ARG A 140 12.64 -6.07 -9.71
N ARG A 141 13.82 -5.85 -10.29
CA ARG A 141 14.96 -6.75 -10.15
C ARG A 141 15.46 -6.84 -8.71
N VAL A 142 15.58 -5.70 -8.00
CA VAL A 142 16.12 -5.72 -6.63
C VAL A 142 15.13 -6.23 -5.60
N VAL A 143 13.82 -6.04 -5.82
CA VAL A 143 12.80 -6.52 -4.88
C VAL A 143 12.53 -8.02 -5.02
N ALA A 144 12.68 -8.58 -6.24
CA ALA A 144 12.37 -9.98 -6.55
C ALA A 144 12.90 -11.01 -5.52
N PRO A 145 14.19 -11.03 -5.14
CA PRO A 145 14.69 -12.01 -4.17
C PRO A 145 14.18 -11.80 -2.73
N GLU A 146 13.57 -10.64 -2.43
CA GLU A 146 13.09 -10.28 -1.10
C GLU A 146 11.57 -10.46 -0.95
N LEU A 147 10.83 -10.70 -2.03
CA LEU A 147 9.37 -10.72 -2.03
C LEU A 147 8.77 -11.70 -1.01
N ASP A 148 9.32 -12.90 -0.91
CA ASP A 148 8.78 -13.94 -0.02
C ASP A 148 9.45 -13.94 1.36
N GLN A 149 10.35 -12.99 1.62
CA GLN A 149 10.97 -12.77 2.92
C GLN A 149 10.06 -11.94 3.84
N ARG A 150 10.32 -12.04 5.14
CA ARG A 150 9.60 -11.33 6.20
C ARG A 150 10.58 -10.48 7.01
N GLY A 151 10.07 -9.43 7.64
CA GLY A 151 10.82 -8.66 8.62
C GLY A 151 10.58 -7.17 8.51
N LEU A 152 10.56 -6.52 9.67
CA LEU A 152 10.25 -5.10 9.77
C LEU A 152 11.16 -4.22 8.90
N GLY A 153 12.44 -4.61 8.76
CA GLY A 153 13.40 -3.90 7.91
C GLY A 153 12.95 -3.79 6.44
N LEU A 154 12.26 -4.80 5.90
CA LEU A 154 11.74 -4.76 4.53
C LEU A 154 10.57 -3.77 4.41
N ARG A 155 9.62 -3.79 5.35
CA ARG A 155 8.55 -2.77 5.41
C ARG A 155 9.13 -1.37 5.48
N LEU A 156 10.07 -1.13 6.40
CA LEU A 156 10.69 0.16 6.60
C LEU A 156 11.45 0.65 5.36
N ARG A 157 12.14 -0.26 4.65
CA ARG A 157 12.89 0.06 3.44
C ARG A 157 11.97 0.49 2.29
N TYR A 158 10.88 -0.25 2.05
CA TYR A 158 10.07 -0.10 0.84
C TYR A 158 8.83 0.77 1.03
N LEU A 159 8.25 0.84 2.23
CA LEU A 159 6.92 1.43 2.45
C LEU A 159 6.93 2.66 3.36
N SER A 160 7.98 2.86 4.16
CA SER A 160 8.07 4.01 5.07
C SER A 160 8.78 5.21 4.46
N GLY A 161 8.28 6.41 4.77
CA GLY A 161 8.99 7.68 4.53
C GLY A 161 9.92 8.03 5.71
N GLY A 162 10.86 8.95 5.50
CA GLY A 162 11.73 9.45 6.56
C GLY A 162 12.83 8.50 7.03
N THR A 163 13.02 7.35 6.37
CA THR A 163 14.14 6.44 6.64
C THR A 163 15.43 6.96 6.01
N ARG A 164 16.54 6.78 6.75
CA ARG A 164 17.89 7.17 6.28
C ARG A 164 18.19 6.54 4.92
N ALA A 165 18.90 7.27 4.06
CA ALA A 165 19.27 6.79 2.73
C ALA A 165 20.02 5.43 2.76
N THR A 166 20.83 5.18 3.78
CA THR A 166 21.54 3.91 3.98
C THR A 166 20.60 2.74 4.28
N ALA A 167 19.49 2.97 4.99
CA ALA A 167 18.47 1.95 5.23
C ALA A 167 17.70 1.58 3.94
N ARG A 168 17.75 2.47 2.93
CA ARG A 168 17.16 2.31 1.60
C ARG A 168 18.17 1.95 0.51
N LEU A 169 19.40 1.58 0.88
CA LEU A 169 20.39 1.12 -0.09
C LEU A 169 20.08 -0.34 -0.46
N ALA A 170 19.79 -0.60 -1.74
CA ALA A 170 19.59 -1.95 -2.26
C ALA A 170 20.14 -2.03 -3.69
N GLY A 171 20.82 -3.13 -4.04
CA GLY A 171 21.39 -3.33 -5.38
C GLY A 171 22.31 -2.18 -5.84
N GLY A 172 23.03 -1.54 -4.91
CA GLY A 172 23.96 -0.44 -5.18
C GLY A 172 23.32 0.93 -5.44
N LYS A 173 22.01 1.10 -5.23
CA LYS A 173 21.33 2.40 -5.36
C LYS A 173 20.43 2.67 -4.16
N VAL A 174 20.27 3.94 -3.82
CA VAL A 174 19.26 4.37 -2.84
C VAL A 174 17.90 4.33 -3.51
N LEU A 175 16.99 3.51 -2.99
CA LEU A 175 15.62 3.40 -3.48
C LEU A 175 14.86 4.71 -3.18
N PRO A 176 13.98 5.21 -4.06
CA PRO A 176 13.07 6.29 -3.70
C PRO A 176 12.26 5.96 -2.44
N GLU A 177 11.92 6.95 -1.62
CA GLU A 177 11.08 6.71 -0.45
C GLU A 177 9.73 6.12 -0.85
N ARG A 178 9.21 5.23 0.00
CA ARG A 178 7.94 4.54 -0.21
C ARG A 178 7.78 3.86 -1.58
N SER A 179 8.87 3.53 -2.29
CA SER A 179 8.83 2.96 -3.64
C SER A 179 7.97 1.69 -3.75
N GLY A 180 7.69 1.03 -2.63
CA GLY A 180 6.79 -0.09 -2.52
C GLY A 180 5.34 0.21 -2.92
N TYR A 181 4.84 1.45 -2.84
CA TYR A 181 3.50 1.77 -3.37
C TYR A 181 3.48 1.64 -4.90
N TYR A 182 4.55 2.10 -5.56
CA TYR A 182 4.71 1.98 -7.01
C TYR A 182 4.88 0.52 -7.43
N LEU A 183 5.79 -0.21 -6.76
CA LEU A 183 6.01 -1.64 -6.99
C LEU A 183 4.76 -2.47 -6.71
N GLY A 184 4.03 -2.15 -5.64
CA GLY A 184 2.79 -2.79 -5.27
C GLY A 184 1.77 -2.73 -6.39
N LEU A 185 1.53 -1.54 -6.95
CA LEU A 185 0.61 -1.39 -8.08
C LEU A 185 1.08 -2.22 -9.28
N ARG A 186 2.38 -2.21 -9.59
CA ARG A 186 2.95 -3.02 -10.68
C ARG A 186 2.73 -4.53 -10.49
N LEU A 187 2.73 -5.03 -9.26
CA LEU A 187 2.45 -6.44 -8.94
C LEU A 187 0.97 -6.78 -9.03
N VAL A 188 0.09 -5.80 -8.81
CA VAL A 188 -1.37 -5.98 -8.80
C VAL A 188 -1.99 -5.92 -10.18
N GLU A 189 -1.39 -5.14 -11.09
CA GLU A 189 -1.91 -4.88 -12.44
C GLU A 189 -2.34 -6.12 -13.26
N PRO A 190 -1.53 -7.20 -13.36
CA PRO A 190 -1.93 -8.36 -14.15
C PRO A 190 -3.21 -9.02 -13.61
N TYR A 191 -3.27 -9.26 -12.30
CA TYR A 191 -4.45 -9.87 -11.66
C TYR A 191 -5.67 -8.94 -11.71
N LEU A 192 -5.45 -7.63 -11.55
CA LEU A 192 -6.51 -6.64 -11.65
C LEU A 192 -7.17 -6.66 -13.03
N ALA A 193 -6.38 -6.78 -14.09
CA ALA A 193 -6.89 -6.86 -15.46
C ALA A 193 -7.71 -8.15 -15.71
N GLU A 194 -7.33 -9.26 -15.08
CA GLU A 194 -8.02 -10.55 -15.23
C GLU A 194 -9.30 -10.66 -14.38
N ALA A 195 -9.26 -10.21 -13.12
CA ALA A 195 -10.28 -10.53 -12.12
C ALA A 195 -11.02 -9.31 -11.55
N GLY A 196 -10.59 -8.10 -11.90
CA GLY A 196 -11.21 -6.85 -11.46
C GLY A 196 -10.94 -6.49 -9.99
N ILE A 197 -11.27 -5.24 -9.64
CA ILE A 197 -10.87 -4.63 -8.36
C ILE A 197 -11.52 -5.31 -7.15
N ALA A 198 -12.78 -5.75 -7.27
CA ALA A 198 -13.49 -6.42 -6.18
C ALA A 198 -12.81 -7.74 -5.78
N SER A 199 -12.21 -8.46 -6.74
CA SER A 199 -11.41 -9.65 -6.45
C SER A 199 -10.04 -9.26 -5.90
N ALA A 200 -9.35 -8.30 -6.55
CA ALA A 200 -7.99 -7.90 -6.19
C ALA A 200 -7.86 -7.46 -4.72
N VAL A 201 -8.76 -6.63 -4.21
CA VAL A 201 -8.72 -6.17 -2.80
C VAL A 201 -8.84 -7.31 -1.77
N ARG A 202 -9.30 -8.50 -2.20
CA ARG A 202 -9.52 -9.69 -1.34
C ARG A 202 -8.61 -10.86 -1.68
N ALA A 203 -7.81 -10.77 -2.74
CA ALA A 203 -7.00 -11.87 -3.24
C ALA A 203 -5.75 -12.11 -2.38
N ALA A 204 -5.28 -13.36 -2.35
CA ALA A 204 -4.07 -13.74 -1.66
C ALA A 204 -2.83 -13.30 -2.47
N ALA A 205 -1.72 -12.97 -1.82
CA ALA A 205 -0.48 -12.57 -2.52
C ALA A 205 -0.04 -13.55 -3.65
N PRO A 206 -0.15 -14.89 -3.49
CA PRO A 206 0.18 -15.83 -4.55
C PRO A 206 -0.72 -15.76 -5.80
N ASP A 207 -1.95 -15.26 -5.67
CA ASP A 207 -2.87 -15.10 -6.82
C ASP A 207 -2.30 -14.07 -7.81
N PHE A 208 -1.66 -13.01 -7.29
CA PHE A 208 -1.01 -11.96 -8.08
C PHE A 208 0.24 -12.48 -8.79
N GLN A 209 1.07 -13.26 -8.09
CA GLN A 209 2.24 -13.89 -8.70
C GLN A 209 1.85 -14.78 -9.88
N LYS A 210 0.84 -15.64 -9.70
CA LYS A 210 0.36 -16.52 -10.77
C LYS A 210 -0.16 -15.74 -11.99
N ALA A 211 -0.81 -14.58 -11.76
CA ALA A 211 -1.25 -13.72 -12.85
C ALA A 211 -0.07 -13.05 -13.58
N ASP A 212 0.96 -12.62 -12.84
CA ASP A 212 2.19 -12.06 -13.42
C ASP A 212 2.94 -13.12 -14.26
N GLU A 213 3.08 -14.35 -13.75
CA GLU A 213 3.67 -15.48 -14.48
C GLU A 213 2.91 -15.78 -15.78
N ARG A 214 1.57 -15.81 -15.75
CA ARG A 214 0.73 -15.95 -16.95
C ARG A 214 0.93 -14.80 -17.94
N ALA A 215 0.95 -13.56 -17.45
CA ALA A 215 1.13 -12.38 -18.29
C ALA A 215 2.51 -12.36 -18.97
N LEU A 216 3.53 -12.92 -18.33
CA LEU A 216 4.88 -13.10 -18.88
C LEU A 216 5.03 -14.34 -19.79
N GLY A 217 3.95 -15.12 -19.97
CA GLY A 217 3.99 -16.36 -20.77
C GLY A 217 4.80 -17.48 -20.12
N MET A 218 5.08 -17.39 -18.81
CA MET A 218 5.75 -18.43 -18.05
C MET A 218 4.71 -19.50 -17.67
N GLN A 219 4.59 -20.55 -18.48
CA GLN A 219 3.87 -21.76 -18.08
C GLN A 219 4.75 -22.57 -17.13
N THR A 220 4.33 -22.69 -15.86
CA THR A 220 4.89 -23.69 -14.97
C THR A 220 4.42 -25.07 -15.46
N ALA A 221 5.37 -25.90 -15.90
CA ALA A 221 5.15 -27.31 -16.24
C ALA A 221 4.70 -28.13 -15.02
#